data_AF-A0A918WDZ4-F1
#
_entry.id   AF-A0A918WDZ4-F1
#
_cell.length_a   1.000
_cell.length_b   1.000
_cell.length_c   1.000
_cell.angle_alpha   90.00
_cell.angle_beta   90.00
_cell.angle_gamma   90.00
#
_symmetry.space_group_name_H-M   'P 1'
#
loop_
_entity.id
_entity.type
_entity.pdbx_description
1 polymer ?
#
loop_
_entity_poly.entity_id
_entity_poly.type
_entity_poly.pdbx_seq_one_letter_code
_entity_poly.pdbx_strand_id
1 'polypeptide(L)'
;MPGRDRERFPYPPHPAPGGLLVWGTTMDADRLCWRAGGAPDGWPVVVWSGEGRYETHAMGAAEFVEGWAGGRVRSPLLGEMEPDLAPWFNAFRLRVHRCLRLSEGPLARPERLRRLRGALAPTTDRGSWRSESGGTGQDHFATVDTDWLLTYDLSRPHQIRIAFPPEDGARVQRRLLAAVRLMECEVLRITDAAGSPLPTWDTATDEDG
;
A
#
# COMPACT_ATOMS: atom_id res chain seq x y z
N MET A 1 -10.73 45.18 -5.85
CA MET A 1 -9.70 44.89 -4.83
C MET A 1 -9.42 43.38 -4.83
N PRO A 2 -8.48 42.86 -5.66
CA PRO A 2 -8.24 41.41 -5.82
C PRO A 2 -7.09 40.85 -4.95
N GLY A 3 -6.67 41.58 -3.91
CA GLY A 3 -5.45 41.27 -3.16
C GLY A 3 -5.59 40.31 -1.97
N ARG A 4 -6.80 40.09 -1.43
CA ARG A 4 -6.99 39.37 -0.16
C ARG A 4 -7.06 37.84 -0.25
N ASP A 5 -7.30 37.28 -1.44
CA ASP A 5 -7.40 35.81 -1.61
C ASP A 5 -6.04 35.13 -1.82
N ARG A 6 -5.04 35.86 -2.36
CA ARG A 6 -3.68 35.34 -2.61
C ARG A 6 -2.89 35.07 -1.33
N GLU A 7 -3.30 35.67 -0.21
CA GLU A 7 -2.66 35.46 1.10
C GLU A 7 -3.14 34.18 1.79
N ARG A 8 -4.24 33.56 1.32
CA ARG A 8 -4.78 32.31 1.87
C ARG A 8 -4.56 31.09 0.96
N PHE A 9 -4.34 31.32 -0.33
CA PHE A 9 -4.05 30.29 -1.33
C PHE A 9 -2.95 30.79 -2.28
N PRO A 10 -1.68 30.35 -2.12
CA PRO A 10 -0.55 30.85 -2.91
C PRO A 10 -0.61 30.44 -4.39
N TYR A 11 -1.49 29.50 -4.76
CA TYR A 11 -1.63 29.01 -6.13
C TYR A 11 -3.08 29.15 -6.62
N PRO A 12 -3.31 29.66 -7.85
CA PRO A 12 -4.63 29.66 -8.44
C PRO A 12 -5.05 28.23 -8.81
N PRO A 13 -6.35 27.93 -8.97
CA PRO A 13 -6.77 26.66 -9.54
C PRO A 13 -6.39 26.59 -11.03
N HIS A 14 -5.93 25.42 -11.49
CA HIS A 14 -5.82 25.13 -12.93
C HIS A 14 -7.19 25.31 -13.61
N PRO A 15 -7.30 25.94 -14.82
CA PRO A 15 -6.24 26.15 -15.82
C PRO A 15 -5.51 27.49 -15.77
N ALA A 16 -5.64 28.29 -14.70
CA ALA A 16 -4.85 29.51 -14.59
C ALA A 16 -3.34 29.18 -14.61
N PRO A 17 -2.50 29.93 -15.37
CA PRO A 17 -1.07 29.71 -15.38
C PRO A 17 -0.45 29.75 -13.98
N GLY A 18 0.39 28.75 -13.67
CA GLY A 18 0.96 28.55 -12.34
C GLY A 18 0.00 27.89 -11.35
N GLY A 19 -1.16 27.43 -11.81
CA GLY A 19 -2.15 26.76 -10.98
C GLY A 19 -1.85 25.29 -10.69
N LEU A 20 -2.51 24.75 -9.67
CA LEU A 20 -2.29 23.36 -9.24
C LEU A 20 -3.20 22.38 -9.98
N LEU A 21 -2.59 21.30 -10.47
CA LEU A 21 -3.27 20.14 -11.04
C LEU A 21 -3.05 18.93 -10.13
N VAL A 22 -4.09 18.44 -9.48
CA VAL A 22 -4.00 17.27 -8.58
C VAL A 22 -3.82 16.00 -9.40
N TRP A 23 -2.83 15.19 -9.04
CA TRP A 23 -2.58 13.88 -9.65
C TRP A 23 -2.56 12.72 -8.62
N GLY A 24 -2.50 13.03 -7.32
CA GLY A 24 -2.53 12.02 -6.26
C GLY A 24 -3.06 12.57 -4.94
N THR A 25 -3.44 11.65 -4.05
CA THR A 25 -3.87 11.95 -2.68
C THR A 25 -3.27 10.94 -1.71
N THR A 26 -2.91 11.37 -0.51
CA THR A 26 -2.49 10.49 0.59
C THR A 26 -3.67 10.10 1.48
N MET A 27 -3.47 9.13 2.37
CA MET A 27 -4.50 8.75 3.34
C MET A 27 -4.76 9.84 4.38
N ASP A 28 -3.78 10.71 4.63
CA ASP A 28 -3.88 11.83 5.58
C ASP A 28 -4.49 13.10 4.95
N ALA A 29 -5.19 12.92 3.82
CA ALA A 29 -5.86 13.96 3.06
C ALA A 29 -4.95 15.04 2.43
N ASP A 30 -3.65 14.75 2.28
CA ASP A 30 -2.76 15.60 1.48
C ASP A 30 -2.98 15.35 -0.02
N ARG A 31 -2.82 16.41 -0.80
CA ARG A 31 -2.94 16.40 -2.26
C ARG A 31 -1.57 16.57 -2.88
N LEU A 32 -1.24 15.67 -3.80
CA LEU A 32 -0.05 15.79 -4.63
C LEU A 32 -0.45 16.45 -5.95
N CYS A 33 0.17 17.60 -6.21
CA CYS A 33 -0.16 18.45 -7.34
C CYS A 33 1.05 18.66 -8.25
N TRP A 34 0.80 18.91 -9.53
CA TRP A 34 1.75 19.63 -10.38
C TRP A 34 1.46 21.11 -10.33
N ARG A 35 2.49 21.94 -10.29
CA ARG A 35 2.35 23.37 -10.57
C ARG A 35 2.47 23.61 -12.06
N ALA A 36 1.33 23.72 -12.73
CA ALA A 36 1.25 23.83 -14.19
C ALA A 36 1.72 25.22 -14.65
N GLY A 37 2.96 25.31 -15.14
CA GLY A 37 3.53 26.52 -15.71
C GLY A 37 4.71 26.20 -16.63
N GLY A 38 4.74 26.79 -17.82
CA GLY A 38 5.75 26.45 -18.83
C GLY A 38 5.58 25.03 -19.38
N ALA A 39 6.68 24.40 -19.80
CA ALA A 39 6.68 23.06 -20.39
C ALA A 39 6.31 21.97 -19.36
N PRO A 40 5.41 21.02 -19.71
CA PRO A 40 4.96 19.95 -18.80
C PRO A 40 6.07 19.15 -18.14
N ASP A 41 7.16 18.86 -18.86
CA ASP A 41 8.30 18.07 -18.35
C ASP A 41 9.03 18.76 -17.18
N GLY A 42 8.85 20.08 -17.02
CA GLY A 42 9.45 20.87 -15.95
C GLY A 42 8.51 21.18 -14.80
N TRP A 43 7.29 20.65 -14.78
CA TRP A 43 6.32 20.98 -13.73
C TRP A 43 6.74 20.36 -12.38
N PRO A 44 7.00 21.18 -11.34
CA PRO A 44 7.39 20.67 -10.04
C PRO A 44 6.19 20.07 -9.30
N VAL A 45 6.49 19.16 -8.37
CA VAL A 45 5.51 18.62 -7.43
C VAL A 45 5.23 19.63 -6.31
N VAL A 46 3.96 19.79 -5.96
CA VAL A 46 3.50 20.54 -4.79
C VAL A 46 2.68 19.63 -3.89
N VAL A 47 3.10 19.47 -2.65
CA VAL A 47 2.30 18.84 -1.60
C VAL A 47 1.41 19.91 -0.99
N TRP A 48 0.10 19.66 -0.95
CA TRP A 48 -0.90 20.54 -0.36
C TRP A 48 -1.63 19.79 0.75
N SER A 49 -1.42 20.20 2.00
CA SER A 49 -2.03 19.53 3.15
C SER A 49 -3.48 19.94 3.38
N GLY A 50 -4.24 19.07 4.06
CA GLY A 50 -5.62 19.38 4.48
C GLY A 50 -5.73 20.62 5.38
N GLU A 51 -4.63 20.99 6.06
CA GLU A 51 -4.52 22.21 6.88
C GLU A 51 -4.20 23.47 6.06
N GLY A 52 -4.07 23.36 4.74
CA GLY A 52 -3.76 24.48 3.86
C GLY A 52 -2.28 24.87 3.82
N ARG A 53 -1.37 23.97 4.23
CA ARG A 53 0.08 24.16 4.06
C ARG A 53 0.52 23.66 2.68
N TYR A 54 1.61 24.23 2.17
CA TYR A 54 2.17 23.88 0.86
C TYR A 54 3.67 23.66 0.95
N GLU A 55 4.16 22.69 0.19
CA GLU A 55 5.58 22.42 0.00
C GLU A 55 5.85 22.12 -1.47
N THR A 56 6.93 22.67 -2.03
CA THR A 56 7.29 22.47 -3.45
C THR A 56 8.58 21.69 -3.56
N HIS A 57 8.58 20.64 -4.39
CA HIS A 57 9.75 19.87 -4.76
C HIS A 57 10.07 20.09 -6.25
N ALA A 58 11.28 20.53 -6.55
CA ALA A 58 11.75 20.84 -7.90
C ALA A 58 12.11 19.57 -8.70
N MET A 59 11.16 18.63 -8.78
CA MET A 59 11.28 17.34 -9.45
C MET A 59 9.93 16.92 -10.03
N GLY A 60 9.95 15.97 -10.96
CA GLY A 60 8.73 15.39 -11.54
C GLY A 60 8.01 14.43 -10.58
N ALA A 61 6.77 14.07 -10.91
CA ALA A 61 5.95 13.19 -10.07
C ALA A 61 6.56 11.80 -9.86
N ALA A 62 7.12 11.20 -10.91
CA ALA A 62 7.73 9.87 -10.80
C ALA A 62 8.95 9.87 -9.89
N GLU A 63 9.85 10.85 -10.06
CA GLU A 63 11.02 11.03 -9.20
C GLU A 63 10.62 11.31 -7.75
N PHE A 64 9.58 12.11 -7.54
CA PHE A 64 9.05 12.38 -6.20
C PHE A 64 8.52 11.11 -5.52
N VAL A 65 7.68 10.33 -6.20
CA VAL A 65 7.10 9.10 -5.63
C VAL A 65 8.18 8.07 -5.31
N GLU A 66 9.13 7.87 -6.23
CA GLU A 66 10.22 6.92 -6.05
C GLU A 66 11.17 7.37 -4.92
N GLY A 67 11.53 8.65 -4.89
CA GLY A 67 12.36 9.24 -3.85
C GLY A 67 11.70 9.24 -2.47
N TRP A 68 10.40 9.52 -2.39
CA TRP A 68 9.65 9.49 -1.13
C TRP A 68 9.50 8.06 -0.62
N ALA A 69 9.04 7.12 -1.46
CA ALA A 69 8.90 5.72 -1.09
C ALA A 69 10.23 5.05 -0.71
N GLY A 70 11.35 5.53 -1.27
CA GLY A 70 12.71 5.09 -0.92
C GLY A 70 13.35 5.86 0.23
N GLY A 71 12.64 6.77 0.91
CA GLY A 71 13.14 7.56 2.04
C GLY A 71 14.18 8.63 1.71
N ARG A 72 14.42 8.93 0.42
CA ARG A 72 15.36 9.97 -0.04
C ARG A 72 14.74 11.35 -0.09
N VAL A 73 13.43 11.44 -0.32
CA VAL A 73 12.66 12.69 -0.23
C VAL A 73 11.95 12.71 1.11
N ARG A 74 12.18 13.77 1.87
CA ARG A 74 11.48 14.06 3.13
C ARG A 74 10.56 15.24 2.92
N SER A 75 9.40 15.18 3.55
CA SER A 75 8.42 16.27 3.57
C SER A 75 7.81 16.33 4.97
N PRO A 76 7.81 17.49 5.66
CA PRO A 76 7.09 17.66 6.92
C PRO A 76 5.57 17.61 6.77
N LEU A 77 5.06 17.63 5.53
CA LEU A 77 3.63 17.50 5.24
C LEU A 77 3.22 16.06 4.99
N LEU A 78 4.17 15.14 4.79
CA LEU A 78 3.89 13.73 4.55
C LEU A 78 4.42 12.90 5.72
N GLY A 79 3.83 11.71 5.91
CA GLY A 79 4.40 10.71 6.78
C GLY A 79 5.82 10.32 6.36
N GLU A 80 6.70 10.08 7.34
CA GLU A 80 8.01 9.49 7.09
C GLU A 80 7.86 8.03 6.65
N MET A 81 8.69 7.62 5.69
CA MET A 81 8.82 6.21 5.34
C MET A 81 9.78 5.53 6.31
N GLU A 82 9.39 4.34 6.79
CA GLU A 82 10.27 3.51 7.59
C GLU A 82 11.54 3.18 6.77
N PRO A 83 12.74 3.29 7.37
CA PRO A 83 13.97 2.93 6.70
C PRO A 83 13.99 1.42 6.41
N ASP A 84 14.76 1.04 5.39
CA ASP A 84 15.07 -0.36 5.04
C ASP A 84 13.87 -1.24 4.63
N LEU A 85 12.74 -0.62 4.24
CA LEU A 85 11.63 -1.35 3.63
C LEU A 85 11.99 -1.85 2.24
N ALA A 86 11.49 -3.04 1.90
CA ALA A 86 11.58 -3.52 0.53
C ALA A 86 10.71 -2.64 -0.40
N PRO A 87 11.12 -2.47 -1.68
CA PRO A 87 10.49 -1.52 -2.59
C PRO A 87 8.98 -1.76 -2.76
N TRP A 88 8.15 -0.75 -2.53
CA TRP A 88 6.70 -0.83 -2.74
C TRP A 88 6.30 -1.09 -4.20
N PHE A 89 7.13 -0.63 -5.14
CA PHE A 89 6.96 -0.86 -6.57
C PHE A 89 7.88 -1.98 -7.04
N ASN A 90 7.31 -2.97 -7.72
CA ASN A 90 8.05 -4.07 -8.33
C ASN A 90 7.86 -4.00 -9.84
N ALA A 91 8.79 -4.61 -10.58
CA ALA A 91 8.57 -4.88 -12.00
C ALA A 91 7.24 -5.64 -12.18
N PHE A 92 6.51 -5.27 -13.24
CA PHE A 92 5.23 -5.91 -13.51
C PHE A 92 5.41 -7.41 -13.71
N ARG A 93 4.58 -8.18 -13.02
CA ARG A 93 4.46 -9.63 -13.15
C ARG A 93 3.02 -10.00 -12.88
N LEU A 94 2.45 -10.86 -13.71
CA LEU A 94 1.12 -11.40 -13.49
C LEU A 94 1.08 -12.12 -12.14
N ARG A 95 0.06 -11.83 -11.33
CA ARG A 95 -0.12 -12.45 -10.02
C ARG A 95 -1.60 -12.78 -9.81
N VAL A 96 -1.82 -13.95 -9.24
CA VAL A 96 -3.13 -14.41 -8.78
C VAL A 96 -3.37 -13.89 -7.38
N HIS A 97 -4.56 -13.35 -7.12
CA HIS A 97 -4.94 -12.81 -5.82
C HIS A 97 -5.83 -13.79 -5.04
N ARG A 98 -5.49 -14.00 -3.76
CA ARG A 98 -6.32 -14.78 -2.82
C ARG A 98 -6.45 -14.05 -1.50
N CYS A 99 -7.66 -14.01 -0.97
CA CYS A 99 -7.94 -13.51 0.38
C CYS A 99 -8.48 -14.66 1.23
N LEU A 100 -7.78 -14.97 2.33
CA LEU A 100 -8.17 -15.97 3.31
C LEU A 100 -8.72 -15.25 4.53
N ARG A 101 -10.03 -15.38 4.76
CA ARG A 101 -10.65 -14.94 6.00
C ARG A 101 -10.40 -15.98 7.08
N LEU A 102 -9.95 -15.53 8.25
CA LEU A 102 -9.50 -16.40 9.33
C LEU A 102 -10.41 -16.27 10.57
N SER A 103 -10.46 -17.31 11.40
CA SER A 103 -10.91 -17.19 12.79
C SER A 103 -9.87 -16.43 13.62
N GLU A 104 -10.23 -15.87 14.78
CA GLU A 104 -9.26 -15.14 15.62
C GLU A 104 -8.23 -16.09 16.25
N GLY A 105 -8.63 -17.31 16.61
CA GLY A 105 -7.77 -18.21 17.37
C GLY A 105 -7.45 -17.70 18.79
N PRO A 106 -6.69 -18.47 19.59
CA PRO A 106 -6.33 -18.10 20.96
C PRO A 106 -5.06 -17.24 21.05
N LEU A 107 -4.23 -17.21 20.01
CA LEU A 107 -2.92 -16.54 20.05
C LEU A 107 -3.03 -15.03 19.89
N ALA A 108 -2.20 -14.31 20.66
CA ALA A 108 -2.03 -12.88 20.51
C ALA A 108 -1.47 -12.53 19.11
N ARG A 109 -1.84 -11.34 18.62
CA ARG A 109 -1.50 -10.87 17.28
C ARG A 109 0.00 -10.95 16.95
N PRO A 110 0.93 -10.42 17.77
CA PRO A 110 2.36 -10.43 17.40
C PRO A 110 2.89 -11.85 17.21
N GLU A 111 2.36 -12.81 17.99
CA GLU A 111 2.72 -14.21 17.88
C GLU A 111 2.17 -14.84 16.59
N ARG A 112 0.92 -14.55 16.22
CA ARG A 112 0.34 -14.98 14.93
C ARG A 112 1.17 -14.47 13.74
N LEU A 113 1.50 -13.17 13.73
CA LEU A 113 2.33 -12.58 12.67
C LEU A 113 3.73 -13.19 12.63
N ARG A 114 4.37 -13.42 13.79
CA ARG A 114 5.67 -14.09 13.87
C ARG A 114 5.62 -15.49 13.26
N ARG A 115 4.59 -16.28 13.58
CA ARG A 115 4.40 -17.63 13.03
C ARG A 115 4.12 -17.61 11.53
N LEU A 116 3.31 -16.68 11.06
CA LEU A 116 3.06 -16.47 9.63
C LEU A 116 4.36 -16.16 8.87
N ARG A 117 5.14 -15.17 9.34
CA ARG A 117 6.42 -14.79 8.71
C ARG A 117 7.44 -15.92 8.78
N GLY A 118 7.48 -16.68 9.89
CA GLY A 118 8.34 -17.85 10.03
C GLY A 118 8.00 -18.96 9.03
N ALA A 119 6.72 -19.28 8.86
CA ALA A 119 6.28 -20.32 7.92
C ALA A 119 6.54 -19.95 6.44
N LEU A 120 6.50 -18.65 6.13
CA LEU A 120 6.73 -18.09 4.81
C LEU A 120 8.17 -17.63 4.57
N ALA A 121 9.06 -17.79 5.55
CA ALA A 121 10.44 -17.32 5.47
C ALA A 121 11.19 -17.90 4.24
N PRO A 122 12.16 -17.14 3.71
CA PRO A 122 12.57 -15.78 4.13
C PRO A 122 11.56 -14.69 3.71
N THR A 123 11.33 -13.69 4.58
CA THR A 123 10.44 -12.54 4.30
C THR A 123 11.13 -11.21 4.56
N THR A 124 10.73 -10.17 3.82
CA THR A 124 11.17 -8.79 3.98
C THR A 124 9.98 -7.88 4.30
N ASP A 125 10.21 -6.86 5.11
CA ASP A 125 9.16 -5.90 5.45
C ASP A 125 8.87 -4.95 4.29
N ARG A 126 7.62 -4.55 4.16
CA ARG A 126 7.15 -3.54 3.22
C ARG A 126 6.36 -2.45 3.94
N GLY A 127 6.36 -2.43 5.26
CA GLY A 127 5.74 -1.40 6.06
C GLY A 127 4.43 -1.87 6.66
N SER A 128 3.95 -1.05 7.59
CA SER A 128 2.73 -1.37 8.32
C SER A 128 1.91 -0.11 8.54
N TRP A 129 0.60 -0.31 8.70
CA TRP A 129 -0.32 0.76 9.07
C TRP A 129 -1.12 0.35 10.31
N ARG A 130 -1.44 1.33 11.17
CA ARG A 130 -2.27 1.17 12.35
C ARG A 130 -3.23 2.36 12.45
N SER A 131 -4.45 2.12 12.93
CA SER A 131 -5.31 3.23 13.35
C SER A 131 -4.75 3.90 14.61
N GLU A 132 -5.08 5.17 14.82
CA GLU A 132 -4.72 5.90 16.04
C GLU A 132 -5.22 5.22 17.32
N SER A 133 -6.40 4.59 17.26
CA SER A 133 -6.99 3.84 18.36
C SER A 133 -6.32 2.47 18.60
N GLY A 134 -5.42 2.03 17.71
CA GLY A 134 -4.75 0.73 17.76
C GLY A 134 -5.64 -0.48 17.51
N GLY A 135 -6.94 -0.28 17.27
CA GLY A 135 -7.93 -1.35 17.08
C GLY A 135 -7.92 -2.00 15.70
N THR A 136 -7.32 -1.36 14.69
CA THR A 136 -7.17 -1.90 13.34
C THR A 136 -5.77 -1.66 12.79
N GLY A 137 -5.39 -2.42 11.77
CA GLY A 137 -4.09 -2.26 11.15
C GLY A 137 -3.79 -3.32 10.10
N GLN A 138 -2.71 -3.10 9.36
CA GLN A 138 -2.22 -4.01 8.33
C GLN A 138 -0.70 -4.13 8.40
N ASP A 139 -0.18 -5.32 8.18
CA ASP A 139 1.25 -5.60 8.01
C ASP A 139 1.50 -6.05 6.58
N HIS A 140 2.38 -5.36 5.86
CA HIS A 140 2.74 -5.68 4.49
C HIS A 140 4.14 -6.26 4.44
N PHE A 141 4.30 -7.39 3.78
CA PHE A 141 5.62 -8.02 3.62
C PHE A 141 5.65 -8.85 2.34
N ALA A 142 6.85 -9.19 1.89
CA ALA A 142 7.03 -10.08 0.76
C ALA A 142 7.96 -11.24 1.11
N THR A 143 7.84 -12.35 0.39
CA THR A 143 8.88 -13.38 0.39
C THR A 143 10.06 -12.93 -0.47
N VAL A 144 11.28 -13.28 -0.08
CA VAL A 144 12.49 -12.80 -0.77
C VAL A 144 12.68 -13.48 -2.14
N ASP A 145 12.35 -14.78 -2.25
CA ASP A 145 12.72 -15.59 -3.43
C ASP A 145 11.55 -16.01 -4.32
N THR A 146 10.31 -15.75 -3.90
CA THR A 146 9.12 -16.28 -4.60
C THR A 146 8.18 -15.21 -5.11
N ASP A 147 8.51 -13.92 -4.90
CA ASP A 147 7.71 -12.80 -5.38
C ASP A 147 6.24 -12.83 -4.89
N TRP A 148 6.04 -13.38 -3.68
CA TRP A 148 4.74 -13.40 -3.03
C TRP A 148 4.59 -12.12 -2.23
N LEU A 149 3.50 -11.40 -2.47
CA LEU A 149 3.18 -10.17 -1.78
C LEU A 149 2.05 -10.45 -0.80
N LEU A 150 2.28 -10.15 0.48
CA LEU A 150 1.33 -10.43 1.54
C LEU A 150 0.87 -9.15 2.23
N THR A 151 -0.40 -9.15 2.58
CA THR A 151 -0.96 -8.24 3.58
C THR A 151 -1.67 -9.05 4.64
N TYR A 152 -1.22 -8.91 5.88
CA TYR A 152 -1.92 -9.44 7.03
C TYR A 152 -2.80 -8.33 7.62
N ASP A 153 -4.11 -8.48 7.49
CA ASP A 153 -5.09 -7.47 7.90
C ASP A 153 -5.75 -7.89 9.21
N LEU A 154 -5.70 -6.95 10.14
CA LEU A 154 -6.17 -7.08 11.51
C LEU A 154 -7.53 -6.41 11.69
N SER A 155 -7.93 -5.60 10.70
CA SER A 155 -9.24 -4.97 10.64
C SER A 155 -10.29 -6.06 10.50
N ARG A 156 -11.51 -5.85 10.99
CA ARG A 156 -12.58 -6.82 10.76
C ARG A 156 -12.96 -6.80 9.28
N PRO A 157 -12.83 -7.93 8.56
CA PRO A 157 -12.51 -9.28 9.04
C PRO A 157 -10.99 -9.60 9.10
N HIS A 158 -10.55 -10.33 10.15
CA HIS A 158 -9.20 -10.88 10.25
C HIS A 158 -8.88 -11.74 9.00
N GLN A 159 -7.89 -11.32 8.22
CA GLN A 159 -7.62 -11.94 6.93
C GLN A 159 -6.15 -11.87 6.50
N ILE A 160 -5.73 -12.84 5.69
CA ILE A 160 -4.49 -12.79 4.92
C ILE A 160 -4.86 -12.54 3.46
N ARG A 161 -4.28 -11.51 2.85
CA ARG A 161 -4.33 -11.28 1.41
C ARG A 161 -2.97 -11.63 0.83
N ILE A 162 -2.96 -12.37 -0.26
CA ILE A 162 -1.74 -12.74 -0.97
C ILE A 162 -1.91 -12.52 -2.46
N ALA A 163 -0.84 -12.02 -3.10
CA ALA A 163 -0.66 -12.03 -4.54
C ALA A 163 0.60 -12.85 -4.88
N PHE A 164 0.51 -13.77 -5.83
CA PHE A 164 1.60 -14.68 -6.16
C PHE A 164 1.60 -15.06 -7.64
N PRO A 165 2.76 -15.42 -8.24
CA PRO A 165 2.80 -15.91 -9.63
C PRO A 165 1.95 -17.17 -9.82
N PRO A 166 1.13 -17.30 -10.88
CA PRO A 166 0.21 -18.43 -11.07
C PRO A 166 0.87 -19.81 -10.91
N GLU A 167 2.12 -19.96 -11.36
CA GLU A 167 2.91 -21.19 -11.28
C GLU A 167 3.17 -21.67 -9.83
N ASP A 168 3.03 -20.79 -8.84
CA ASP A 168 3.25 -21.09 -7.43
C ASP A 168 2.00 -21.54 -6.68
N GLY A 169 0.83 -21.60 -7.33
CA GLY A 169 -0.47 -21.84 -6.69
C GLY A 169 -0.47 -22.96 -5.65
N ALA A 170 -0.08 -24.17 -6.03
CA ALA A 170 -0.04 -25.31 -5.12
C ALA A 170 0.96 -25.13 -3.96
N ARG A 171 2.10 -24.46 -4.21
CA ARG A 171 3.12 -24.19 -3.18
C ARG A 171 2.61 -23.16 -2.18
N VAL A 172 1.96 -22.10 -2.65
CA VAL A 172 1.34 -21.07 -1.83
C VAL A 172 0.26 -21.66 -0.95
N GLN A 173 -0.67 -22.43 -1.54
CA GLN A 173 -1.76 -23.05 -0.79
C GLN A 173 -1.24 -23.90 0.38
N ARG A 174 -0.27 -24.78 0.11
CA ARG A 174 0.30 -25.65 1.14
C ARG A 174 0.97 -24.85 2.26
N ARG A 175 1.79 -23.85 1.92
CA ARG A 175 2.50 -23.04 2.93
C ARG A 175 1.55 -22.16 3.73
N LEU A 176 0.54 -21.55 3.10
CA LEU A 176 -0.44 -20.73 3.81
C LEU A 176 -1.33 -21.56 4.73
N LEU A 177 -1.84 -22.72 4.29
CA LEU A 177 -2.65 -23.58 5.16
C LEU A 177 -1.84 -24.16 6.33
N ALA A 178 -0.54 -24.43 6.12
CA ALA A 178 0.37 -24.76 7.23
C ALA A 178 0.56 -23.58 8.18
N ALA A 179 0.79 -22.37 7.65
CA ALA A 179 0.95 -21.16 8.45
C ALA A 179 -0.30 -20.85 9.31
N VAL A 180 -1.49 -20.94 8.72
CA VAL A 180 -2.77 -20.72 9.43
C VAL A 180 -2.94 -21.68 10.60
N ARG A 181 -2.57 -22.96 10.42
CA ARG A 181 -2.58 -23.94 11.53
C ARG A 181 -1.58 -23.59 12.62
N LEU A 182 -0.37 -23.14 12.26
CA LEU A 182 0.62 -22.67 13.24
C LEU A 182 0.13 -21.42 13.99
N MET A 183 -0.63 -20.54 13.34
CA MET A 183 -1.28 -19.39 13.98
C MET A 183 -2.44 -19.79 14.90
N GLU A 184 -2.79 -21.07 14.98
CA GLU A 184 -3.96 -21.58 15.72
C GLU A 184 -5.27 -20.92 15.27
N CYS A 185 -5.35 -20.63 13.96
CA CYS A 185 -6.52 -20.10 13.29
C CYS A 185 -7.11 -21.15 12.33
N GLU A 186 -8.34 -20.90 11.89
CA GLU A 186 -9.02 -21.69 10.85
C GLU A 186 -9.32 -20.80 9.65
N VAL A 187 -9.26 -21.36 8.44
CA VAL A 187 -9.72 -20.67 7.23
C VAL A 187 -11.23 -20.78 7.14
N LEU A 188 -11.92 -19.64 7.26
CA LEU A 188 -13.38 -19.56 7.21
C LEU A 188 -13.89 -19.40 5.77
N ARG A 189 -13.16 -18.66 4.94
CA ARG A 189 -13.53 -18.39 3.54
C ARG A 189 -12.29 -18.04 2.71
N ILE A 190 -12.29 -18.43 1.44
CA ILE A 190 -11.32 -18.00 0.44
C ILE A 190 -12.04 -17.22 -0.66
N THR A 191 -11.50 -16.07 -1.05
CA THR A 191 -12.03 -15.24 -2.13
C THR A 191 -10.94 -14.75 -3.08
N ASP A 192 -11.36 -14.22 -4.23
CA ASP A 192 -10.54 -13.35 -5.08
C ASP A 192 -10.30 -11.97 -4.42
N ALA A 193 -9.70 -11.02 -5.15
CA ALA A 193 -9.50 -9.65 -4.66
C ALA A 193 -10.80 -8.83 -4.62
N ALA A 194 -11.78 -9.13 -5.49
CA ALA A 194 -13.10 -8.52 -5.48
C ALA A 194 -14.00 -8.98 -4.30
N GLY A 195 -13.61 -10.06 -3.60
CA GLY A 195 -14.35 -10.62 -2.48
C GLY A 195 -15.35 -11.72 -2.86
N SER A 196 -15.32 -12.19 -4.11
CA SER A 196 -16.13 -13.31 -4.61
C SER A 196 -15.62 -14.63 -4.05
N PRO A 197 -16.48 -15.49 -3.47
CA PRO A 197 -16.10 -16.81 -3.00
C PRO A 197 -15.48 -17.67 -4.09
N LEU A 198 -14.36 -18.30 -3.78
CA LEU A 198 -13.72 -19.26 -4.69
C LEU A 198 -14.08 -20.68 -4.24
N PRO A 199 -14.64 -21.53 -5.12
CA PRO A 199 -14.99 -22.91 -4.78
C PRO A 199 -13.74 -23.77 -4.56
N THR A 200 -12.64 -23.47 -5.26
CA THR A 200 -11.34 -24.13 -5.08
C THR A 200 -10.21 -23.11 -5.14
N TRP A 201 -9.05 -23.47 -4.60
CA TRP A 201 -7.87 -22.61 -4.62
C TRP A 201 -7.43 -22.23 -6.04
N ASP A 202 -7.52 -23.18 -6.97
CA ASP A 202 -7.06 -23.05 -8.36
C ASP A 202 -8.11 -22.44 -9.29
N THR A 203 -9.25 -21.94 -8.77
CA THR A 203 -10.26 -21.30 -9.59
C THR A 203 -9.68 -20.05 -10.25
N ALA A 204 -9.62 -20.04 -11.58
CA ALA A 204 -9.27 -18.86 -12.36
C ALA A 204 -10.32 -17.77 -12.18
N THR A 205 -9.86 -16.52 -12.11
CA THR A 205 -10.69 -15.33 -11.94
C THR A 205 -10.51 -14.40 -13.13
N ASP A 206 -11.50 -13.56 -13.42
CA ASP A 206 -11.43 -12.62 -14.55
C ASP A 206 -10.29 -11.59 -14.40
N GLU A 207 -9.73 -11.43 -13.19
CA GLU A 207 -8.56 -10.60 -12.89
C GLU A 207 -7.22 -11.33 -13.10
N ASP A 208 -7.23 -12.64 -13.37
CA ASP A 208 -6.03 -13.43 -13.67
C ASP A 208 -5.63 -13.37 -15.16
N GLY A 209 -6.42 -12.66 -16.00
CA GLY A 209 -6.30 -12.59 -17.47
C GLY A 209 -5.88 -11.24 -18.04
#